data_AF-A0A356UF52-F1
#
_entry.id   AF-A0A356UF52-F1
#
_cell.length_a   1.000
_cell.length_b   1.000
_cell.length_c   1.000
_cell.angle_alpha   90.00
_cell.angle_beta   90.00
_cell.angle_gamma   90.00
#
_symmetry.space_group_name_H-M   'P 1'
#
loop_
_entity.id
_entity.type
_entity.pdbx_description
1 polymer ?
#
loop_
_entity_poly.entity_id
_entity_poly.type
_entity_poly.pdbx_seq_one_letter_code
_entity_poly.pdbx_strand_id
1 'polypeptide(L)' 'GMVVKTRTPKVIEARKTILELILAHHPQDCLNCIRNGNCELQDLANEYFIRDNPFTLKVRGLKKDYSTP' A
#
# COMPACT_ATOMS: atom_id res chain seq x y z
N GLY A 1 -1.32 4.88 33.37
CA GLY A 1 -1.87 4.28 32.13
C GLY A 1 -0.94 4.57 30.95
N MET A 2 -1.08 3.85 29.84
CA MET A 2 -0.26 4.06 28.64
C MET A 2 -0.71 5.31 27.88
N VAL A 3 0.22 6.16 27.46
CA VAL A 3 -0.06 7.37 26.65
C VAL A 3 0.33 7.09 25.20
N VAL A 4 -0.66 7.00 24.31
CA VAL A 4 -0.46 6.67 22.88
C VAL A 4 -0.48 7.93 22.04
N LYS A 5 0.60 8.19 21.30
CA LYS A 5 0.70 9.30 20.34
C LYS A 5 0.72 8.75 18.92
N THR A 6 -0.38 8.92 18.20
CA THR A 6 -0.61 8.30 16.88
C THR A 6 -0.10 9.13 15.70
N ARG A 7 0.26 10.40 15.92
CA ARG A 7 0.64 11.36 14.86
C ARG A 7 2.03 11.97 15.07
N THR A 8 2.96 11.21 15.65
CA THR A 8 4.35 11.65 15.77
C THR A 8 5.08 11.50 14.43
N PRO A 9 6.16 12.28 14.17
CA PRO A 9 6.95 12.14 12.94
C PRO A 9 7.42 10.69 12.70
N LYS A 10 7.88 10.02 13.76
CA LYS A 10 8.31 8.62 13.71
C LYS A 10 7.19 7.67 13.27
N VAL A 11 5.95 7.89 13.72
CA VAL A 11 4.81 7.04 13.33
C VAL A 11 4.41 7.29 11.88
N ILE A 12 4.43 8.55 11.44
CA ILE A 12 4.10 8.91 10.05
C ILE A 12 5.13 8.30 9.09
N GLU A 13 6.43 8.42 9.40
CA GLU A 13 7.51 7.83 8.61
C GLU A 13 7.37 6.30 8.54
N ALA A 14 7.15 5.64 9.68
CA ALA A 14 6.96 4.20 9.70
C ALA A 14 5.76 3.74 8.85
N ARG A 15 4.62 4.46 8.90
CA ARG A 15 3.46 4.16 8.06
C ARG A 15 3.77 4.32 6.58
N LYS A 16 4.50 5.39 6.21
CA LYS A 16 4.92 5.61 4.83
C LYS A 16 5.79 4.47 4.31
N THR A 17 6.79 4.07 5.08
CA THR A 17 7.68 2.94 4.71
C THR A 17 6.91 1.63 4.56
N ILE A 18 5.96 1.35 5.45
CA ILE A 18 5.12 0.15 5.34
C ILE A 18 4.28 0.19 4.06
N LEU A 19 3.67 1.33 3.73
CA LEU A 19 2.90 1.50 2.50
C LEU A 19 3.78 1.32 1.25
N GLU A 20 4.98 1.89 1.24
CA GLU A 20 5.96 1.71 0.15
C GLU A 20 6.35 0.24 -0.03
N LEU A 21 6.56 -0.51 1.06
CA LEU A 21 6.83 -1.96 1.00
C LEU A 21 5.64 -2.76 0.46
N ILE A 22 4.42 -2.42 0.88
CA ILE A 22 3.20 -3.06 0.36
C ILE A 22 3.09 -2.80 -1.15
N LEU A 23 3.29 -1.55 -1.58
CA LEU A 23 3.24 -1.17 -2.99
C LEU A 23 4.34 -1.85 -3.82
N ALA A 24 5.52 -2.10 -3.24
CA ALA A 24 6.61 -2.80 -3.91
C ALA A 24 6.23 -4.26 -4.25
N HIS A 25 5.41 -4.88 -3.40
CA HIS A 25 4.90 -6.24 -3.61
C HIS A 25 3.53 -6.27 -4.32
N HIS A 26 2.86 -5.12 -4.47
CA HIS A 26 1.56 -5.00 -5.11
C HIS A 26 1.70 -4.86 -6.64
N PRO A 27 0.88 -5.55 -7.45
CA PRO A 27 0.84 -5.31 -8.88
C PRO A 27 0.34 -3.89 -9.16
N GLN A 28 1.14 -3.07 -9.85
CA GLN A 28 0.82 -1.67 -10.20
C GLN A 28 -0.16 -1.59 -11.38
N ASP A 29 -1.19 -2.42 -11.34
CA ASP A 29 -2.16 -2.62 -12.41
C ASP A 29 -3.54 -2.06 -12.00
N CYS A 30 -3.54 -0.84 -11.48
CA CYS A 30 -4.73 -0.22 -10.90
C CYS A 30 -5.85 -0.07 -11.94
N LEU A 31 -5.54 0.22 -13.20
CA LEU A 31 -6.54 0.42 -14.25
C LEU A 31 -7.36 -0.84 -14.55
N ASN A 32 -6.75 -2.03 -14.37
CA ASN A 32 -7.43 -3.31 -14.54
C ASN A 32 -7.89 -3.92 -13.21
N CYS A 33 -7.68 -3.22 -12.09
CA CYS A 33 -8.09 -3.67 -10.78
C CYS A 33 -9.57 -3.38 -10.54
N ILE A 34 -10.33 -4.40 -10.14
CA ILE A 34 -11.78 -4.29 -9.85
C ILE A 34 -12.06 -3.29 -8.72
N ARG A 35 -11.11 -3.10 -7.79
CA ARG A 35 -11.24 -2.17 -6.67
C ARG A 35 -10.78 -0.75 -6.99
N ASN A 36 -10.40 -0.45 -8.23
CA ASN A 36 -9.96 0.90 -8.60
C ASN A 36 -11.04 1.94 -8.26
N GLY A 37 -10.66 3.04 -7.60
CA GLY A 37 -11.58 4.07 -7.13
C GLY A 37 -12.34 3.73 -5.84
N ASN A 38 -12.23 2.49 -5.33
CA ASN A 38 -12.70 2.07 -4.01
C ASN A 38 -11.64 1.17 -3.34
N CYS A 39 -10.39 1.63 -3.35
CA CYS A 39 -9.24 0.89 -2.85
C CYS A 39 -8.58 1.64 -1.70
N GLU A 40 -8.69 1.13 -0.48
CA GLU A 40 -8.08 1.76 0.71
C GLU A 40 -6.57 1.95 0.58
N LEU A 41 -5.88 1.04 -0.12
CA LEU A 41 -4.43 1.18 -0.36
C LEU A 41 -4.12 2.39 -1.23
N GLN A 42 -4.98 2.68 -2.22
CA GLN A 42 -4.86 3.85 -3.08
C GLN A 42 -5.12 5.13 -2.28
N ASP A 43 -6.15 5.14 -1.44
CA ASP A 43 -6.49 6.28 -0.58
C ASP A 43 -5.37 6.59 0.42
N LEU A 44 -4.82 5.56 1.07
CA LEU A 44 -3.69 5.70 1.99
C LEU A 44 -2.43 6.18 1.26
N ALA A 45 -2.13 5.65 0.07
CA ALA A 45 -0.98 6.10 -0.71
C ALA A 45 -1.10 7.60 -1.08
N ASN A 46 -2.32 8.05 -1.42
CA ASN A 46 -2.62 9.45 -1.67
C ASN A 46 -2.48 10.31 -0.40
N GLU A 47 -3.01 9.86 0.74
CA GLU A 47 -2.94 10.58 2.03
C GLU A 47 -1.48 10.83 2.48
N TYR A 48 -0.61 9.82 2.32
CA TYR A 48 0.81 9.92 2.68
C TYR A 48 1.70 10.45 1.52
N PHE A 49 1.09 10.94 0.44
CA PHE A 49 1.76 11.51 -0.73
C PHE A 49 2.85 10.60 -1.34
N ILE A 50 2.58 9.30 -1.41
CA ILE A 50 3.50 8.33 -2.00
C ILE A 50 3.30 8.36 -3.52
N ARG A 51 4.26 8.98 -4.23
CA ARG A 51 4.25 9.08 -5.70
C ARG A 51 5.21 8.09 -6.35
N ASP A 52 6.39 7.96 -5.75
CA ASP A 52 7.46 7.09 -6.23
C ASP A 52 7.80 6.09 -5.13
N ASN A 53 8.13 4.86 -5.54
CA ASN A 53 8.52 3.82 -4.63
C ASN A 53 10.04 3.59 -4.72
N PRO A 54 10.81 3.81 -3.64
CA PRO A 54 12.25 3.56 -3.66
C PRO A 54 12.60 2.06 -3.69
N PHE A 55 11.64 1.19 -3.35
CA PHE A 55 11.85 -0.25 -3.33
C PHE A 55 11.65 -0.89 -4.71
N THR A 56 12.40 -1.94 -4.97
CA THR A 56 12.28 -2.73 -6.21
C THR A 56 10.96 -3.50 -6.23
N LEU A 57 10.28 -3.49 -7.37
CA LEU A 57 9.02 -4.20 -7.54
C LEU A 57 9.26 -5.72 -7.47
N LYS A 58 8.58 -6.40 -6.55
CA LYS A 58 8.70 -7.85 -6.32
C LYS A 58 7.33 -8.49 -6.18
N VAL A 59 6.62 -8.61 -7.31
CA VAL A 59 5.31 -9.29 -7.33
C VAL A 59 5.53 -10.81 -7.23
N ARG A 60 4.74 -11.48 -6.39
CA ARG A 60 4.94 -12.88 -5.99
C ARG A 60 4.73 -13.90 -7.13
N GLY A 61 4.35 -13.48 -8.34
CA GLY A 61 4.21 -14.34 -9.53
C GLY A 61 3.18 -15.47 -9.39
N LEU A 62 2.36 -15.47 -8.34
CA LEU A 62 1.33 -16.48 -8.12
C LEU A 62 0.22 -16.32 -9.16
N LYS A 63 -0.30 -17.44 -9.65
CA LYS A 63 -1.49 -17.42 -10.51
C LYS A 63 -2.65 -16.79 -9.73
N LYS A 64 -3.45 -15.96 -10.41
CA LYS A 64 -4.71 -15.48 -9.85
C LYS A 64 -5.59 -16.70 -9.54
N ASP A 65 -6.07 -16.77 -8.32
CA ASP A 65 -7.00 -17.82 -7.90
C ASP A 65 -8.40 -17.45 -8.43
N TYR A 66 -8.95 -18.30 -9.28
CA TYR A 66 -10.28 -18.14 -9.87
C TYR A 66 -11.32 -19.05 -9.21
N SER A 67 -10.99 -19.66 -8.07
CA SER A 67 -11.88 -20.62 -7.39
C SER A 67 -13.14 -19.97 -6.81
N THR A 68 -13.14 -18.64 -6.65
CA THR A 68 -14.31 -17.85 -6.21
C THR A 68 -14.55 -16.72 -7.23
N PRO A 69 -15.77 -16.56 -7.76
CA PRO A 69 -16.10 -15.52 -8.74
C PRO A 69 -16.15 -14.11 -8.13
#